data_AF-A0A812HTC0-F1
#
_entry.id   AF-A0A812HTC0-F1
#
_cell.length_a   1.000
_cell.length_b   1.000
_cell.length_c   1.000
_cell.angle_alpha   90.00
_cell.angle_beta   90.00
_cell.angle_gamma   90.00
#
_symmetry.space_group_name_H-M   'P 1'
#
loop_
_entity.id
_entity.type
_entity.pdbx_description
1 polymer ?
#
loop_
_entity_poly.entity_id
_entity_poly.type
_entity_poly.pdbx_seq_one_letter_code
_entity_poly.pdbx_strand_id
1 'polypeptide(L)'
;MRSNQSFRTAGSTLLKSRPREAAREDEGAPSGSLTLEGLEQEVEALRRAVEAEQNEIATMSATFGELFMRNSCEEYLSQLEKRIQVIENRNVEIVHWRIENVEDVRSRFQKGEYLASPEFSACGLGGFCFHFYPRGDDFCEEGYCSVYFHLPRDTKVKRTLFVGRQRHGPAEAEGLTNIGISEMCVLSNQIDKETGSVVIGRHYMAGVWESAQAFAAHTSWFDQVKVVFLPSGKVATMKRGRRLGTCLQSVLQTGQMGQGIEISKAAEVGVEDVSFSCKEGWCHACWHTDPMWGTVYRACSAISRKRPPPKNPRRIPEKWNNVVPLWLLNWRESQRWAKFKKEKRETEKKERLAKRAAEREAATA
;
A
#
# COMPACT_ATOMS: atom_id res chain seq x y z
N MET A 1 -9.04 -12.05 -18.01
CA MET A 1 -8.42 -13.38 -18.17
C MET A 1 -6.93 -13.22 -17.96
N ARG A 2 -6.44 -13.45 -16.72
CA ARG A 2 -4.99 -13.41 -16.46
C ARG A 2 -4.43 -14.76 -16.87
N SER A 3 -3.52 -14.72 -17.84
CA SER A 3 -2.72 -15.86 -18.25
C SER A 3 -2.08 -16.47 -17.01
N ASN A 4 -2.46 -17.71 -16.71
CA ASN A 4 -1.76 -18.59 -15.80
C ASN A 4 -0.35 -18.79 -16.38
N GLN A 5 0.59 -17.94 -16.00
CA GLN A 5 2.00 -18.30 -16.09
C GLN A 5 2.23 -19.40 -15.06
N SER A 6 2.07 -20.63 -15.56
CA SER A 6 2.63 -21.84 -14.99
C SER A 6 4.09 -21.54 -14.63
N PHE A 7 4.34 -21.36 -13.35
CA PHE A 7 5.66 -21.55 -12.79
C PHE A 7 6.01 -23.01 -13.05
N ARG A 8 6.72 -23.26 -14.15
CA ARG A 8 7.52 -24.46 -14.31
C ARG A 8 8.56 -24.43 -13.21
N THR A 9 8.27 -25.14 -12.13
CA THR A 9 9.26 -25.65 -11.20
C THR A 9 10.28 -26.45 -12.00
N ALA A 10 11.35 -25.79 -12.44
CA ALA A 10 12.64 -26.45 -12.55
C ALA A 10 12.95 -26.94 -11.11
N GLY A 11 12.74 -28.19 -10.74
CA GLY A 11 13.02 -29.37 -11.53
C GLY A 11 14.47 -29.77 -11.24
N SER A 12 14.65 -30.32 -10.04
CA SER A 12 15.68 -31.32 -9.73
C SER A 12 17.13 -30.93 -10.01
N THR A 13 17.68 -30.04 -9.18
CA THR A 13 19.14 -29.99 -9.01
C THR A 13 19.56 -31.13 -8.09
N LEU A 14 20.10 -32.18 -8.71
CA LEU A 14 21.08 -33.11 -8.14
C LEU A 14 20.73 -33.70 -6.76
N LEU A 15 19.79 -34.65 -6.75
CA LEU A 15 20.09 -35.87 -6.00
C LEU A 15 21.31 -36.49 -6.70
N LYS A 16 22.49 -36.22 -6.15
CA LYS A 16 23.75 -36.85 -6.51
C LYS A 16 23.53 -38.35 -6.27
N SER A 17 23.13 -39.05 -7.33
CA SER A 17 22.97 -40.49 -7.35
C SER A 17 24.32 -41.08 -6.95
N ARG A 18 24.36 -41.61 -5.73
CA ARG A 18 25.49 -42.37 -5.22
C ARG A 18 25.79 -43.46 -6.28
N PRO A 19 27.00 -43.53 -6.82
CA PRO A 19 27.33 -44.53 -7.83
C PRO A 19 27.01 -45.91 -7.25
N ARG A 20 26.16 -46.63 -7.98
CA ARG A 20 25.79 -48.01 -7.68
C ARG A 20 27.02 -48.86 -8.00
N GLU A 21 27.94 -48.97 -7.03
CA GLU A 21 29.11 -49.82 -7.13
C GLU A 21 28.65 -51.25 -7.35
N ALA A 22 29.09 -51.80 -8.48
CA ALA A 22 28.86 -53.17 -8.87
C ALA A 22 29.46 -54.10 -7.81
N ALA A 23 28.64 -55.07 -7.40
CA ALA A 23 29.01 -56.16 -6.51
C ALA A 23 30.31 -56.83 -6.97
N ARG A 24 31.38 -56.58 -6.23
CA ARG A 24 32.50 -57.51 -6.12
C ARG A 24 32.26 -58.30 -4.85
N GLU A 25 31.87 -59.54 -5.04
CA GLU A 25 31.97 -60.60 -4.05
C GLU A 25 33.47 -60.80 -3.79
N ASP A 26 33.98 -60.24 -2.70
CA ASP A 26 35.31 -60.59 -2.18
C ASP A 26 35.12 -61.16 -0.78
N GLU A 27 35.50 -62.42 -0.66
CA GLU A 27 35.38 -63.23 0.54
C GLU A 27 36.39 -62.78 1.58
N GLY A 28 36.00 -62.83 2.85
CA GLY A 28 36.91 -62.68 3.99
C GLY A 28 36.85 -61.32 4.67
N ALA A 29 35.66 -60.85 5.04
CA ALA A 29 35.54 -59.80 6.03
C ALA A 29 36.11 -60.32 7.37
N PRO A 30 37.18 -59.73 7.93
CA PRO A 30 37.59 -60.06 9.27
C PRO A 30 36.43 -59.70 10.18
N SER A 31 36.00 -60.67 11.00
CA SER A 31 35.01 -60.46 12.06
C SER A 31 35.64 -59.53 13.10
N GLY A 32 35.79 -58.27 12.74
CA GLY A 32 36.30 -57.20 13.58
C GLY A 32 35.28 -57.04 14.69
N SER A 33 35.64 -57.57 15.86
CA SER A 33 34.99 -57.25 17.12
C SER A 33 34.85 -55.73 17.17
N LEU A 34 33.63 -55.24 16.94
CA LEU A 34 33.26 -53.85 17.18
C LEU A 34 33.50 -53.63 18.67
N THR A 35 34.60 -52.97 18.99
CA THR A 35 34.87 -52.55 20.35
C THR A 35 33.81 -51.54 20.73
N LEU A 36 33.33 -51.60 21.97
CA LEU A 36 32.35 -50.66 22.52
C LEU A 36 32.75 -49.19 22.23
N GLU A 37 34.05 -48.90 22.32
CA GLU A 37 34.65 -47.59 22.02
C GLU A 37 34.37 -47.10 20.59
N GLY A 38 34.34 -48.00 19.60
CA GLY A 38 34.05 -47.64 18.20
C GLY A 38 32.60 -47.21 18.00
N LEU A 39 31.65 -47.89 18.67
CA LEU A 39 30.23 -47.53 18.64
C LEU A 39 29.96 -46.21 19.37
N GLU A 40 30.66 -45.96 20.47
CA GLU A 40 30.56 -44.67 21.19
C GLU A 40 31.04 -43.51 20.33
N GLN A 41 32.14 -43.67 19.60
CA GLN A 41 32.62 -42.68 18.64
C GLN A 41 31.64 -42.45 17.49
N GLU A 42 31.02 -43.50 16.96
CA GLU A 42 30.03 -43.41 15.89
C GLU A 42 28.76 -42.68 16.35
N VAL A 43 28.24 -42.99 17.54
CA VAL A 43 27.08 -42.30 18.12
C VAL A 43 27.37 -40.82 18.34
N GLU A 44 28.56 -40.48 18.83
CA GLU A 44 28.97 -39.09 19.02
C GLU A 44 29.10 -38.36 17.68
N ALA A 45 29.64 -39.01 16.64
CA ALA A 45 29.69 -38.46 15.30
C ALA A 45 28.28 -38.20 14.73
N LEU A 46 27.35 -39.14 14.91
CA LEU A 46 25.95 -39.00 14.49
C LEU A 46 25.23 -37.89 15.24
N ARG A 47 25.48 -37.71 16.54
CA ARG A 47 24.91 -36.62 17.33
C ARG A 47 25.34 -35.26 16.78
N ARG A 48 26.63 -35.09 16.49
CA ARG A 48 27.14 -33.85 15.88
C ARG A 48 26.56 -33.60 14.49
N ALA A 49 26.40 -34.65 13.69
CA ALA A 49 25.77 -34.53 12.37
C ALA A 49 24.30 -34.08 12.50
N VAL A 50 23.54 -34.68 13.42
CA VAL A 50 22.14 -34.28 13.68
C VAL A 50 22.07 -32.83 14.18
N GLU A 51 22.96 -32.42 15.07
CA GLU A 51 23.01 -31.04 15.56
C GLU A 51 23.36 -30.04 14.44
N ALA A 52 24.28 -30.38 13.55
CA ALA A 52 24.61 -29.57 12.38
C ALA A 52 23.41 -29.39 11.45
N GLU A 53 22.71 -30.47 11.11
CA GLU A 53 21.49 -30.43 10.30
C GLU A 53 20.37 -29.63 10.98
N GLN A 54 20.20 -29.76 12.29
CA GLN A 54 19.23 -28.95 13.05
C GLN A 54 19.56 -27.46 13.01
N ASN A 55 20.85 -27.10 13.05
CA ASN A 55 21.29 -25.72 12.91
C ASN A 55 21.07 -25.18 11.49
N GLU A 56 21.29 -26.00 10.46
CA GLU A 56 20.98 -25.64 9.07
C GLU A 56 19.47 -25.42 8.86
N ILE A 57 18.63 -26.32 9.38
CA ILE A 57 17.17 -26.18 9.36
C ILE A 57 16.73 -24.91 10.08
N ALA A 58 17.29 -24.63 11.26
CA ALA A 58 16.98 -23.41 12.00
C ALA A 58 17.37 -22.15 11.20
N THR A 59 18.53 -22.17 10.54
CA THR A 59 19.01 -21.06 9.69
C THR A 59 18.09 -20.85 8.49
N MET A 60 17.75 -21.92 7.76
CA MET A 60 16.84 -21.86 6.63
C MET A 60 15.45 -21.38 7.04
N SER A 61 14.94 -21.86 8.18
CA SER A 61 13.64 -21.42 8.71
C SER A 61 13.63 -19.94 9.06
N ALA A 62 14.73 -19.40 9.58
CA ALA A 62 14.87 -17.97 9.86
C ALA A 62 14.87 -17.15 8.56
N THR A 63 15.67 -17.55 7.57
CA THR A 63 15.70 -16.89 6.25
C THR A 63 14.34 -16.92 5.56
N PHE A 64 13.61 -18.03 5.65
CA PHE A 64 12.26 -18.12 5.08
C PHE A 64 11.28 -17.18 5.78
N GLY A 65 11.38 -17.05 7.11
CA GLY A 65 10.60 -16.08 7.89
C GLY A 65 10.86 -14.63 7.45
N GLU A 66 12.11 -14.26 7.21
CA GLU A 66 12.49 -12.93 6.72
C GLU A 66 11.93 -12.64 5.32
N LEU A 67 12.06 -13.60 4.39
CA LEU A 67 11.53 -13.46 3.04
C LEU A 67 10.00 -13.33 3.03
N PHE A 68 9.32 -14.11 3.87
CA PHE A 68 7.87 -14.02 4.02
C PHE A 68 7.43 -12.64 4.53
N MET A 69 8.13 -12.09 5.53
CA MET A 69 7.86 -10.76 6.06
C MET A 69 8.12 -9.67 5.02
N ARG A 70 9.21 -9.77 4.26
CA ARG A 70 9.53 -8.83 3.19
C ARG A 70 8.45 -8.83 2.10
N ASN A 71 8.04 -9.99 1.61
CA ASN A 71 6.97 -10.09 0.61
C ASN A 71 5.65 -9.48 1.13
N SER A 72 5.31 -9.76 2.39
CA SER A 72 4.13 -9.17 3.04
C SER A 72 4.18 -7.64 3.12
N CYS A 73 5.37 -7.08 3.43
CA CYS A 73 5.58 -5.63 3.45
C CYS A 73 5.49 -5.01 2.06
N GLU A 74 6.06 -5.64 1.04
CA GLU A 74 5.99 -5.17 -0.35
C GLU A 74 4.55 -5.15 -0.87
N GLU A 75 3.75 -6.19 -0.58
CA GLU A 75 2.32 -6.21 -0.90
C GLU A 75 1.54 -5.10 -0.20
N TYR A 76 1.82 -4.86 1.09
CA TYR A 76 1.17 -3.80 1.85
C TYR A 76 1.51 -2.39 1.31
N LEU A 77 2.78 -2.15 0.99
CA LEU A 77 3.23 -0.89 0.38
C LEU A 77 2.55 -0.67 -0.97
N SER A 78 2.50 -1.70 -1.82
CA SER A 78 1.80 -1.61 -3.11
C SER A 78 0.32 -1.27 -2.95
N GLN A 79 -0.35 -1.80 -1.92
CA GLN A 79 -1.74 -1.45 -1.62
C GLN A 79 -1.88 0.00 -1.15
N LEU A 80 -0.97 0.50 -0.31
CA LEU A 80 -0.99 1.89 0.14
C LEU A 80 -0.74 2.86 -1.02
N GLU A 81 0.23 2.58 -1.88
CA GLU A 81 0.50 3.39 -3.08
C GLU A 81 -0.72 3.49 -3.97
N LYS A 82 -1.39 2.36 -4.27
CA LYS A 82 -2.64 2.36 -5.04
C LYS A 82 -3.73 3.20 -4.39
N ARG A 83 -3.85 3.17 -3.06
CA ARG A 83 -4.83 3.99 -2.33
C ARG A 83 -4.49 5.48 -2.37
N ILE A 84 -3.22 5.83 -2.26
CA ILE A 84 -2.74 7.22 -2.37
C ILE A 84 -3.04 7.76 -3.76
N GLN A 85 -2.75 6.99 -4.82
CA GLN A 85 -3.06 7.38 -6.19
C GLN A 85 -4.55 7.65 -6.42
N VAL A 86 -5.45 6.90 -5.77
CA VAL A 86 -6.90 7.17 -5.85
C VAL A 86 -7.25 8.54 -5.25
N ILE A 87 -6.62 8.91 -4.14
CA ILE A 87 -6.85 10.19 -3.47
C ILE A 87 -6.27 11.35 -4.30
N GLU A 88 -5.03 11.21 -4.76
CA GLU A 88 -4.33 12.23 -5.55
C GLU A 88 -5.04 12.47 -6.88
N ASN A 89 -5.50 11.41 -7.54
CA ASN A 89 -6.14 11.50 -8.84
C ASN A 89 -7.67 11.76 -8.75
N ARG A 90 -8.14 12.34 -7.63
CA ARG A 90 -9.56 12.65 -7.44
C ARG A 90 -10.12 13.63 -8.46
N ASN A 91 -9.32 14.60 -8.89
CA ASN A 91 -9.73 15.66 -9.81
C ASN A 91 -9.07 15.52 -11.20
N VAL A 92 -8.56 14.33 -11.53
CA VAL A 92 -7.98 14.08 -12.85
C VAL A 92 -9.09 13.90 -13.87
N GLU A 93 -9.18 14.85 -14.81
CA GLU A 93 -10.17 14.86 -15.89
C GLU A 93 -9.66 14.21 -17.17
N ILE A 94 -8.34 14.14 -17.36
CA ILE A 94 -7.74 13.59 -18.57
C ILE A 94 -6.61 12.65 -18.18
N VAL A 95 -6.63 11.45 -18.76
CA VAL A 95 -5.54 10.48 -18.66
C VAL A 95 -4.96 10.24 -20.03
N HIS A 96 -3.63 10.32 -20.12
CA HIS A 96 -2.84 10.04 -21.32
C HIS A 96 -2.02 8.78 -21.12
N TRP A 97 -2.08 7.88 -22.09
CA TRP A 97 -1.21 6.74 -22.23
C TRP A 97 -0.49 6.84 -23.56
N ARG A 98 0.81 7.14 -23.50
CA ARG A 98 1.67 7.25 -24.69
C ARG A 98 2.29 5.89 -24.98
N ILE A 99 2.22 5.47 -26.24
CA ILE A 99 2.86 4.26 -26.76
C ILE A 99 3.93 4.72 -27.74
N GLU A 100 5.18 4.34 -27.49
CA GLU A 100 6.32 4.63 -28.35
C GLU A 100 6.50 3.53 -29.40
N ASN A 101 7.13 3.86 -30.53
CA ASN A 101 7.43 2.93 -31.63
C ASN A 101 6.20 2.09 -32.05
N VAL A 102 5.10 2.77 -32.35
CA VAL A 102 3.78 2.14 -32.55
C VAL A 102 3.76 1.14 -33.69
N GLU A 103 4.55 1.36 -34.74
CA GLU A 103 4.64 0.41 -35.86
C GLU A 103 5.30 -0.90 -35.47
N ASP A 104 6.33 -0.87 -34.62
CA ASP A 104 6.95 -2.07 -34.07
C ASP A 104 5.97 -2.80 -33.15
N VAL A 105 5.26 -2.08 -32.29
CA VAL A 105 4.15 -2.64 -31.50
C VAL A 105 3.11 -3.28 -32.43
N ARG A 106 2.66 -2.60 -33.48
CA ARG A 106 1.69 -3.15 -34.44
C ARG A 106 2.21 -4.39 -35.16
N SER A 107 3.52 -4.48 -35.42
CA SER A 107 4.12 -5.63 -36.09
C SER A 107 4.08 -6.91 -35.25
N ARG A 108 4.19 -6.78 -33.92
CA ARG A 108 4.26 -7.91 -32.97
C ARG A 108 2.90 -8.49 -32.59
N PHE A 109 1.84 -7.72 -32.75
CA PHE A 109 0.48 -8.11 -32.36
C PHE A 109 -0.33 -8.52 -33.60
N GLN A 110 -1.09 -9.60 -33.47
CA GLN A 110 -2.06 -10.05 -34.47
C GLN A 110 -3.40 -9.34 -34.30
N LYS A 111 -4.29 -9.43 -35.30
CA LYS A 111 -5.67 -8.95 -35.18
C LYS A 111 -6.37 -9.70 -34.04
N GLY A 112 -7.16 -9.00 -33.24
CA GLY A 112 -7.79 -9.55 -32.04
C GLY A 112 -6.89 -9.56 -30.79
N GLU A 113 -5.58 -9.32 -30.93
CA GLU A 113 -4.69 -9.17 -29.78
C GLU A 113 -4.62 -7.72 -29.31
N TYR A 114 -4.47 -7.53 -27.99
CA TYR A 114 -4.41 -6.20 -27.39
C TYR A 114 -3.20 -6.00 -26.49
N LEU A 115 -2.77 -4.74 -26.45
CA LEU A 115 -1.86 -4.20 -25.46
C LEU A 115 -2.68 -3.56 -24.34
N ALA A 116 -2.44 -3.96 -23.08
CA ALA A 116 -3.05 -3.34 -21.92
C ALA A 116 -2.19 -2.18 -21.39
N SER A 117 -2.82 -1.06 -21.03
CA SER A 117 -2.14 -0.04 -20.24
C SER A 117 -1.88 -0.56 -18.82
N PRO A 118 -0.91 0.03 -18.09
CA PRO A 118 -0.90 -0.06 -16.64
C PRO A 118 -2.26 0.33 -16.06
N GLU A 119 -2.62 -0.27 -14.93
CA GLU A 119 -3.78 0.17 -14.16
C GLU A 119 -3.56 1.59 -13.65
N PHE A 120 -4.58 2.44 -13.71
CA PHE A 120 -4.51 3.81 -13.22
C PHE A 120 -5.76 4.20 -12.43
N SER A 121 -5.66 5.33 -11.73
CA SER A 121 -6.77 5.96 -11.02
C SER A 121 -7.13 7.30 -11.64
N ALA A 122 -8.41 7.64 -11.60
CA ALA A 122 -8.96 8.91 -12.04
C ALA A 122 -10.34 9.13 -11.39
N CYS A 123 -10.74 10.38 -11.21
CA CYS A 123 -12.02 10.75 -10.57
C CYS A 123 -12.24 10.07 -9.20
N GLY A 124 -11.17 9.78 -8.46
CA GLY A 124 -11.27 9.15 -7.14
C GLY A 124 -11.61 7.65 -7.18
N LEU A 125 -11.42 7.01 -8.34
CA LEU A 125 -11.60 5.58 -8.54
C LEU A 125 -10.30 4.99 -9.08
N GLY A 126 -9.99 3.74 -8.71
CA GLY A 126 -8.81 3.00 -9.19
C GLY A 126 -9.21 1.78 -10.01
N GLY A 127 -8.24 1.17 -10.69
CA GLY A 127 -8.46 -0.06 -11.47
C GLY A 127 -8.98 0.18 -12.88
N PHE A 128 -8.79 1.38 -13.42
CA PHE A 128 -9.00 1.63 -14.85
C PHE A 128 -7.83 1.11 -15.66
N CYS A 129 -8.08 0.63 -16.87
CA CYS A 129 -7.04 0.41 -17.86
C CYS A 129 -7.59 0.60 -19.28
N PHE A 130 -6.69 0.81 -20.24
CA PHE A 130 -6.99 0.76 -21.66
C PHE A 130 -6.59 -0.60 -22.22
N HIS A 131 -7.40 -1.16 -23.11
CA HIS A 131 -7.00 -2.24 -24.00
C HIS A 131 -6.95 -1.67 -25.42
N PHE A 132 -5.76 -1.63 -26.00
CA PHE A 132 -5.52 -1.12 -27.34
C PHE A 132 -5.23 -2.28 -28.28
N TYR A 133 -5.96 -2.36 -29.39
CA TYR A 133 -5.80 -3.38 -30.43
C TYR A 133 -5.16 -2.72 -31.65
N PRO A 134 -3.84 -2.82 -31.84
CA PRO A 134 -3.13 -2.07 -32.89
C PRO A 134 -3.56 -2.43 -34.32
N ARG A 135 -4.06 -3.66 -34.50
CA ARG A 135 -4.59 -4.20 -35.78
C ARG A 135 -6.12 -4.38 -35.77
N GLY A 136 -6.79 -3.76 -34.81
CA GLY A 136 -8.23 -3.93 -34.60
C GLY A 136 -8.57 -5.21 -33.82
N ASP A 137 -9.75 -5.23 -33.23
CA ASP A 137 -10.36 -6.43 -32.67
C ASP A 137 -10.89 -7.36 -33.77
N ASP A 138 -11.51 -8.48 -33.37
CA ASP A 138 -11.98 -9.51 -34.30
C ASP A 138 -13.04 -9.01 -35.30
N PHE A 139 -13.77 -7.95 -34.94
CA PHE A 139 -14.90 -7.42 -35.70
C PHE A 139 -14.53 -6.20 -36.55
N CYS A 140 -13.37 -5.61 -36.30
CA CYS A 140 -12.90 -4.39 -36.93
C CYS A 140 -12.48 -4.61 -38.40
N GLU A 141 -12.76 -3.65 -39.29
CA GLU A 141 -12.21 -3.66 -40.65
C GLU A 141 -10.67 -3.57 -40.68
N GLU A 142 -10.06 -4.10 -41.74
CA GLU A 142 -8.61 -4.07 -41.89
C GLU A 142 -8.07 -2.64 -41.98
N GLY A 143 -6.99 -2.36 -41.25
CA GLY A 143 -6.34 -1.04 -41.21
C GLY A 143 -6.83 -0.12 -40.09
N TYR A 144 -7.95 -0.42 -39.44
CA TYR A 144 -8.41 0.27 -38.24
C TYR A 144 -7.77 -0.31 -36.98
N CYS A 145 -7.70 0.50 -35.93
CA CYS A 145 -7.39 0.07 -34.57
C CYS A 145 -8.62 0.16 -33.68
N SER A 146 -8.64 -0.63 -32.61
CA SER A 146 -9.70 -0.59 -31.59
C SER A 146 -9.17 -0.14 -30.25
N VAL A 147 -10.00 0.55 -29.46
CA VAL A 147 -9.68 0.90 -28.08
C VAL A 147 -10.86 0.58 -27.19
N TYR A 148 -10.58 -0.19 -26.15
CA TYR A 148 -11.51 -0.47 -25.07
C TYR A 148 -11.00 0.12 -23.78
N PHE A 149 -11.95 0.49 -22.93
CA PHE A 149 -11.69 1.09 -21.63
C PHE A 149 -12.34 0.22 -20.57
N HIS A 150 -11.52 -0.32 -19.67
CA HIS A 150 -11.96 -1.16 -18.57
C HIS A 150 -12.41 -0.28 -17.40
N LEU A 151 -13.65 -0.49 -16.95
CA LEU A 151 -14.22 0.19 -15.80
C LEU A 151 -14.24 -0.76 -14.58
N PRO A 152 -14.00 -0.23 -13.37
CA PRO A 152 -14.30 -0.96 -12.15
C PRO A 152 -15.80 -1.30 -12.08
N ARG A 153 -16.13 -2.40 -11.40
CA ARG A 153 -17.51 -2.83 -11.19
C ARG A 153 -18.33 -1.75 -10.50
N ASP A 154 -19.63 -1.70 -10.83
CA ASP A 154 -20.60 -0.78 -10.22
C ASP A 154 -20.25 0.71 -10.37
N THR A 155 -19.50 1.04 -11.43
CA THR A 155 -19.21 2.42 -11.81
C THR A 155 -19.94 2.80 -13.08
N LYS A 156 -20.51 4.00 -13.08
CA LYS A 156 -21.08 4.67 -14.26
C LYS A 156 -20.28 5.91 -14.55
N VAL A 157 -19.96 6.13 -15.82
CA VAL A 157 -19.14 7.29 -16.18
C VAL A 157 -19.45 7.77 -17.59
N LYS A 158 -19.44 9.09 -17.77
CA LYS A 158 -19.52 9.72 -19.07
C LYS A 158 -18.11 10.01 -19.59
N ARG A 159 -17.81 9.60 -20.82
CA ARG A 159 -16.45 9.64 -21.35
C ARG A 159 -16.34 10.02 -22.81
N THR A 160 -15.22 10.65 -23.15
CA THR A 160 -14.74 10.75 -24.53
C THR A 160 -13.41 10.02 -24.62
N LEU A 161 -13.29 9.03 -25.51
CA LEU A 161 -12.01 8.38 -25.80
C LEU A 161 -11.32 9.06 -26.97
N PHE A 162 -10.00 8.99 -27.01
CA PHE A 162 -9.23 9.47 -28.15
C PHE A 162 -7.98 8.65 -28.41
N VAL A 163 -7.57 8.64 -29.68
CA VAL A 163 -6.30 8.09 -30.18
C VAL A 163 -5.69 9.13 -31.10
N GLY A 164 -4.55 9.68 -30.69
CA GLY A 164 -3.95 10.83 -31.36
C GLY A 164 -4.92 12.00 -31.41
N ARG A 165 -5.36 12.35 -32.62
CA ARG A 165 -6.29 13.45 -32.89
C ARG A 165 -7.74 13.01 -32.96
N GLN A 166 -8.00 11.73 -33.22
CA GLN A 166 -9.36 11.21 -33.34
C GLN A 166 -10.02 11.13 -31.96
N ARG A 167 -11.24 11.65 -31.85
CA ARG A 167 -12.05 11.62 -30.62
C ARG A 167 -13.38 10.95 -30.88
N HIS A 168 -13.87 10.24 -29.88
CA HIS A 168 -15.18 9.59 -29.91
C HIS A 168 -15.89 9.72 -28.56
N GLY A 169 -17.13 10.20 -28.61
CA GLY A 169 -17.95 10.52 -27.44
C GLY A 169 -18.48 11.95 -27.50
N PRO A 170 -19.16 12.40 -26.43
CA PRO A 170 -19.29 11.71 -25.15
C PRO A 170 -20.25 10.51 -25.19
N ALA A 171 -19.86 9.41 -24.54
CA ALA A 171 -20.68 8.21 -24.37
C ALA A 171 -20.75 7.81 -22.89
N GLU A 172 -21.88 7.26 -22.47
CA GLU A 172 -22.07 6.71 -21.13
C GLU A 172 -21.57 5.27 -21.09
N ALA A 173 -20.96 4.90 -19.97
CA ALA A 173 -20.36 3.60 -19.77
C ALA A 173 -20.67 3.05 -18.37
N GLU A 174 -20.97 1.75 -18.28
CA GLU A 174 -21.30 1.04 -17.05
C GLU A 174 -20.40 -0.20 -16.87
N GLY A 175 -19.90 -0.42 -15.65
CA GLY A 175 -18.80 -1.34 -15.34
C GLY A 175 -19.00 -2.84 -15.57
N LEU A 176 -20.13 -3.27 -16.14
CA LEU A 176 -20.40 -4.68 -16.44
C LEU A 176 -19.86 -5.13 -17.80
N THR A 177 -19.53 -4.20 -18.70
CA THR A 177 -19.03 -4.52 -20.05
C THR A 177 -17.74 -3.79 -20.35
N ASN A 178 -16.86 -4.42 -21.14
CA ASN A 178 -15.73 -3.71 -21.74
C ASN A 178 -16.32 -2.72 -22.74
N ILE A 179 -16.17 -1.43 -22.48
CA ILE A 179 -16.80 -0.42 -23.32
C ILE A 179 -15.68 0.21 -24.13
N GLY A 180 -15.82 0.15 -25.45
CA GLY A 180 -14.80 0.55 -26.39
C GLY A 180 -15.39 0.88 -27.74
N ILE A 181 -14.50 1.05 -28.71
CA ILE A 181 -14.84 1.35 -30.10
C ILE A 181 -13.97 0.43 -30.94
N SER A 182 -14.61 -0.50 -31.64
CA SER A 182 -13.96 -1.45 -32.54
C SER A 182 -13.25 -0.69 -33.67
N GLU A 183 -13.94 0.22 -34.36
CA GLU A 183 -13.36 1.00 -35.46
C GLU A 183 -12.99 2.42 -34.98
N MET A 184 -11.99 2.52 -34.09
CA MET A 184 -11.63 3.80 -33.49
C MET A 184 -11.09 4.77 -34.55
N CYS A 185 -10.08 4.35 -35.33
CA CYS A 185 -9.49 5.12 -36.41
C CYS A 185 -8.48 4.29 -37.22
N VAL A 186 -8.11 4.78 -38.40
CA VAL A 186 -6.93 4.32 -39.13
C VAL A 186 -5.66 4.77 -38.38
N LEU A 187 -4.93 3.82 -37.80
CA LEU A 187 -3.85 4.11 -36.84
C LEU A 187 -2.72 4.94 -37.45
N SER A 188 -2.32 4.65 -38.70
CA SER A 188 -1.22 5.34 -39.38
C SER A 188 -1.43 6.85 -39.53
N ASN A 189 -2.69 7.32 -39.48
CA ASN A 189 -3.02 8.75 -39.53
C ASN A 189 -2.87 9.44 -38.16
N GLN A 190 -2.81 8.67 -37.07
CA GLN A 190 -2.74 9.16 -35.69
C GLN A 190 -1.33 9.09 -35.09
N ILE A 191 -0.40 8.41 -35.75
CA ILE A 191 1.00 8.31 -35.31
C ILE A 191 1.70 9.65 -35.54
N ASP A 192 2.36 10.13 -34.50
CA ASP A 192 3.28 11.26 -34.61
C ASP A 192 4.49 10.87 -35.46
N LYS A 193 4.70 11.58 -36.57
CA LYS A 193 5.75 11.29 -37.55
C LYS A 193 7.16 11.51 -37.01
N GLU A 194 7.31 12.43 -36.05
CA GLU A 194 8.63 12.75 -35.50
C GLU A 194 9.08 11.70 -34.49
N THR A 195 8.15 11.25 -33.64
CA THR A 195 8.47 10.37 -32.52
C THR A 195 8.07 8.91 -32.75
N GLY A 196 7.29 8.61 -33.78
CA GLY A 196 6.69 7.29 -34.01
C GLY A 196 5.73 6.86 -32.91
N SER A 197 5.20 7.81 -32.11
CA SER A 197 4.37 7.54 -30.94
C SER A 197 2.90 7.87 -31.17
N VAL A 198 2.00 7.23 -30.41
CA VAL A 198 0.58 7.58 -30.36
C VAL A 198 0.15 7.77 -28.92
N VAL A 199 -0.74 8.74 -28.69
CA VAL A 199 -1.33 8.97 -27.36
C VAL A 199 -2.77 8.47 -27.38
N ILE A 200 -3.05 7.52 -26.50
CA ILE A 200 -4.40 7.06 -26.21
C ILE A 200 -4.84 7.76 -24.94
N GLY A 201 -6.09 8.19 -24.88
CA GLY A 201 -6.56 8.81 -23.65
C GLY A 201 -8.04 8.87 -23.51
N ARG A 202 -8.41 9.39 -22.35
CA ARG A 202 -9.79 9.55 -21.96
C ARG A 202 -9.99 10.92 -21.33
N HIS A 203 -11.06 11.58 -21.74
CA HIS A 203 -11.60 12.76 -21.08
C HIS A 203 -12.84 12.37 -20.26
N TYR A 204 -12.84 12.72 -18.98
CA TYR A 204 -13.91 12.54 -18.03
C TYR A 204 -14.71 13.83 -17.98
N MET A 205 -16.02 13.75 -18.21
CA MET A 205 -16.86 14.96 -18.09
C MET A 205 -17.35 15.08 -16.66
N ALA A 206 -17.16 16.27 -16.08
CA ALA A 206 -17.61 16.58 -14.73
C ALA A 206 -19.14 16.36 -14.62
N GLY A 207 -19.56 15.69 -13.54
CA GLY A 207 -20.98 15.63 -13.14
C GLY A 207 -21.70 14.30 -13.29
N VAL A 208 -21.01 13.19 -13.58
CA VAL A 208 -21.66 11.86 -13.61
C VAL A 208 -20.83 10.87 -12.79
N TRP A 209 -21.15 10.81 -11.49
CA TRP A 209 -20.67 9.76 -10.59
C TRP A 209 -21.80 9.40 -9.62
N GLU A 210 -22.58 8.39 -10.01
CA GLU A 210 -23.37 7.61 -9.07
C GLU A 210 -22.74 6.22 -9.00
N SER A 211 -21.72 6.09 -8.18
CA SER A 211 -21.40 4.78 -7.62
C SER A 211 -22.21 4.66 -6.33
N ALA A 212 -23.28 3.88 -6.34
CA ALA A 212 -24.07 3.60 -5.14
C ALA A 212 -23.21 3.02 -3.99
N GLN A 213 -22.02 2.48 -4.29
CA GLN A 213 -21.11 1.86 -3.32
C GLN A 213 -19.84 2.67 -2.98
N ALA A 214 -19.28 3.51 -3.86
CA ALA A 214 -18.02 4.20 -3.54
C ALA A 214 -18.21 5.32 -2.50
N PHE A 215 -19.41 5.90 -2.38
CA PHE A 215 -19.70 6.80 -1.26
C PHE A 215 -19.75 6.00 0.05
N ALA A 216 -20.42 4.84 0.08
CA ALA A 216 -20.57 4.04 1.30
C ALA A 216 -19.25 3.42 1.80
N ALA A 217 -18.34 2.98 0.92
CA ALA A 217 -17.04 2.44 1.35
C ALA A 217 -16.03 3.51 1.79
N HIS A 218 -16.15 4.74 1.27
CA HIS A 218 -15.31 5.87 1.71
C HIS A 218 -15.92 6.64 2.89
N THR A 219 -17.26 6.69 3.03
CA THR A 219 -17.92 7.23 4.21
C THR A 219 -17.99 6.24 5.35
N SER A 220 -17.91 4.92 5.16
CA SER A 220 -17.76 4.00 6.31
C SER A 220 -16.44 4.21 7.08
N TRP A 221 -15.46 4.89 6.47
CA TRP A 221 -14.25 5.35 7.15
C TRP A 221 -14.50 6.63 7.99
N PHE A 222 -15.50 7.45 7.63
CA PHE A 222 -15.97 8.59 8.42
C PHE A 222 -17.16 8.27 9.37
N ASP A 223 -17.91 7.20 9.14
CA ASP A 223 -19.17 6.84 9.84
C ASP A 223 -18.98 6.04 11.14
N GLN A 224 -17.75 5.95 11.67
CA GLN A 224 -17.58 5.77 13.12
C GLN A 224 -17.68 7.10 13.91
N VAL A 225 -18.20 8.15 13.28
CA VAL A 225 -18.75 9.33 13.95
C VAL A 225 -20.25 9.37 13.68
N LYS A 226 -21.03 8.85 14.63
CA LYS A 226 -22.48 8.99 14.67
C LYS A 226 -22.81 10.48 14.82
N VAL A 227 -23.11 11.18 13.72
CA VAL A 227 -23.69 12.53 13.79
C VAL A 227 -25.18 12.37 14.06
N VAL A 228 -25.53 12.42 15.35
CA VAL A 228 -26.93 12.53 15.78
C VAL A 228 -27.36 13.97 15.55
N PHE A 229 -28.26 14.20 14.60
CA PHE A 229 -28.94 15.48 14.46
C PHE A 229 -29.93 15.64 15.62
N LEU A 230 -29.72 16.67 16.44
CA LEU A 230 -30.74 17.16 17.36
C LEU A 230 -31.54 18.26 16.66
N PRO A 231 -32.88 18.29 16.82
CA PRO A 231 -33.72 19.32 16.26
C PRO A 231 -33.70 20.52 17.20
N SER A 232 -32.93 21.55 16.85
CA SER A 232 -33.22 22.89 17.33
C SER A 232 -32.80 23.90 16.27
N GLY A 233 -33.80 24.43 15.58
CA GLY A 233 -33.62 25.57 14.70
C GLY A 233 -33.03 26.73 15.49
N LYS A 234 -32.06 27.40 14.87
CA LYS A 234 -31.85 28.84 14.96
C LYS A 234 -30.96 29.28 13.82
N VAL A 235 -31.56 30.10 12.97
CA VAL A 235 -30.96 30.88 11.91
C VAL A 235 -30.05 31.95 12.55
N ALA A 236 -28.84 32.10 12.03
CA ALA A 236 -28.05 33.31 12.25
C ALA A 236 -27.39 33.72 10.93
N THR A 237 -27.97 34.77 10.33
CA THR A 237 -27.38 35.58 9.27
C THR A 237 -26.29 36.46 9.83
N MET A 238 -25.13 36.56 9.15
CA MET A 238 -24.24 37.72 9.34
C MET A 238 -23.52 38.11 8.05
N LYS A 239 -23.40 39.43 7.88
CA LYS A 239 -23.18 40.20 6.64
C LYS A 239 -21.72 40.29 6.18
N ARG A 240 -21.59 40.32 4.85
CA ARG A 240 -20.64 41.03 3.95
C ARG A 240 -19.43 41.77 4.57
N GLY A 241 -18.26 41.47 3.99
CA GLY A 241 -17.54 42.47 3.17
C GLY A 241 -16.04 42.66 3.45
N ARG A 242 -15.18 42.35 2.47
CA ARG A 242 -14.37 43.32 1.69
C ARG A 242 -13.44 42.61 0.69
N ARG A 243 -13.18 43.32 -0.42
CA ARG A 243 -12.33 42.98 -1.56
C ARG A 243 -10.88 43.44 -1.34
N LEU A 244 -9.97 42.83 -2.12
CA LEU A 244 -8.71 43.28 -2.75
C LEU A 244 -7.73 42.10 -2.64
N GLY A 245 -6.93 41.71 -3.61
CA GLY A 245 -6.58 42.18 -4.94
C GLY A 245 -5.53 41.20 -5.47
N THR A 246 -5.32 41.19 -6.77
CA THR A 246 -4.34 40.40 -7.52
C THR A 246 -2.91 40.52 -7.00
N CYS A 247 -2.16 39.41 -6.91
CA CYS A 247 -0.70 39.43 -7.03
C CYS A 247 -0.13 38.11 -7.60
N LEU A 248 0.65 38.31 -8.66
CA LEU A 248 1.64 37.51 -9.40
C LEU A 248 2.07 36.09 -8.97
N GLN A 249 2.12 35.22 -9.99
CA GLN A 249 3.34 34.73 -10.66
C GLN A 249 4.53 34.18 -9.82
N SER A 250 4.89 32.94 -10.20
CA SER A 250 6.21 32.26 -10.09
C SER A 250 6.77 31.93 -8.69
N VAL A 251 7.07 30.65 -8.45
CA VAL A 251 8.42 30.04 -8.53
C VAL A 251 8.27 28.54 -8.21
N LEU A 252 8.45 27.69 -9.23
CA LEU A 252 8.82 26.29 -9.05
C LEU A 252 10.34 26.26 -8.92
N GLN A 253 10.83 26.21 -7.68
CA GLN A 253 12.20 25.82 -7.37
C GLN A 253 12.14 24.63 -6.42
N THR A 254 12.81 23.57 -6.84
CA THR A 254 13.19 22.42 -6.00
C THR A 254 13.96 22.93 -4.78
N GLY A 255 13.27 23.04 -3.65
CA GLY A 255 13.85 23.40 -2.36
C GLY A 255 13.67 22.25 -1.38
N GLN A 256 14.77 21.80 -0.77
CA GLN A 256 14.73 20.98 0.43
C GLN A 256 13.79 21.62 1.45
N MET A 257 12.76 20.89 1.88
CA MET A 257 11.71 21.40 2.77
C MET A 257 12.27 21.75 4.15
N GLY A 258 12.26 23.05 4.50
CA GLY A 258 12.53 23.54 5.85
C GLY A 258 11.30 23.44 6.75
N GLN A 259 11.15 22.32 7.48
CA GLN A 259 9.94 21.93 8.23
C GLN A 259 9.64 22.69 9.55
N GLY A 260 10.30 23.82 9.84
CA GLY A 260 9.96 24.64 11.03
C GLY A 260 8.85 25.67 10.80
N ILE A 261 8.80 26.25 9.60
CA ILE A 261 7.93 27.39 9.28
C ILE A 261 6.50 26.92 9.01
N GLU A 262 6.31 25.73 8.43
CA GLU A 262 5.00 25.20 8.08
C GLU A 262 4.14 24.83 9.29
N ILE A 263 4.75 24.35 10.39
CA ILE A 263 4.02 24.02 11.63
C ILE A 263 3.50 25.30 12.32
N SER A 264 4.27 26.39 12.22
CA SER A 264 3.86 27.69 12.75
C SER A 264 2.74 28.32 11.89
N LYS A 265 2.80 28.15 10.56
CA LYS A 265 1.70 28.52 9.65
C LYS A 265 0.45 27.65 9.88
N ALA A 266 0.59 26.37 10.18
CA ALA A 266 -0.54 25.49 10.50
C ALA A 266 -1.28 25.91 11.78
N ALA A 267 -0.57 26.48 12.76
CA ALA A 267 -1.18 27.05 13.96
C ALA A 267 -2.00 28.34 13.66
N GLU A 268 -1.67 29.08 12.60
CA GLU A 268 -2.44 30.28 12.17
C GLU A 268 -3.77 29.91 11.47
N VAL A 269 -3.91 28.68 10.94
CA VAL A 269 -5.13 28.20 10.24
C VAL A 269 -6.14 27.54 11.21
N GLY A 270 -6.03 27.77 12.51
CA GLY A 270 -7.06 27.38 13.49
C GLY A 270 -6.88 26.00 14.14
N VAL A 271 -5.65 25.46 14.18
CA VAL A 271 -5.31 24.37 15.11
C VAL A 271 -5.00 24.99 16.47
N GLU A 272 -6.05 25.37 17.20
CA GLU A 272 -5.92 25.81 18.59
C GLU A 272 -5.51 24.58 19.44
N ASP A 273 -4.41 24.73 20.17
CA ASP A 273 -3.84 23.80 21.18
C ASP A 273 -2.92 22.67 20.70
N VAL A 274 -1.66 23.03 20.40
CA VAL A 274 -0.51 22.13 20.60
C VAL A 274 0.33 22.66 21.75
N SER A 275 0.47 21.89 22.83
CA SER A 275 1.17 22.29 24.05
C SER A 275 2.19 21.25 24.48
N PHE A 276 3.37 21.70 24.91
CA PHE A 276 4.48 20.84 25.35
C PHE A 276 4.95 21.26 26.74
N SER A 277 5.24 20.28 27.61
CA SER A 277 5.69 20.50 28.99
C SER A 277 6.93 19.67 29.30
N CYS A 278 8.04 20.35 29.56
CA CYS A 278 9.13 19.91 30.43
C CYS A 278 9.65 21.16 31.11
N LYS A 279 9.57 21.24 32.44
CA LYS A 279 9.67 22.54 33.14
C LYS A 279 11.05 23.21 33.05
N GLU A 280 12.14 22.50 32.75
CA GLU A 280 13.50 23.09 32.79
C GLU A 280 14.49 22.49 31.78
N GLY A 281 14.04 22.24 30.54
CA GLY A 281 14.89 21.57 29.54
C GLY A 281 14.85 20.05 29.67
N TRP A 282 14.89 19.39 28.53
CA TRP A 282 14.61 17.96 28.40
C TRP A 282 15.59 17.09 29.19
N CYS A 283 15.10 16.26 30.12
CA CYS A 283 15.94 15.29 30.82
C CYS A 283 16.34 14.12 29.89
N HIS A 284 17.44 13.44 30.24
CA HIS A 284 18.00 12.33 29.46
C HIS A 284 17.01 11.17 29.21
N ALA A 285 15.95 11.09 30.03
CA ALA A 285 14.90 10.07 29.94
C ALA A 285 13.83 10.32 28.85
N CYS A 286 13.86 11.47 28.15
CA CYS A 286 12.93 11.78 27.06
C CYS A 286 13.43 11.34 25.68
N TRP A 287 14.61 10.71 25.61
CA TRP A 287 15.20 10.19 24.39
C TRP A 287 14.84 8.72 24.23
N HIS A 288 14.25 8.39 23.08
CA HIS A 288 13.97 7.03 22.69
C HIS A 288 14.67 6.74 21.37
N THR A 289 15.32 5.59 21.28
CA THR A 289 15.85 5.08 20.02
C THR A 289 14.93 3.98 19.56
N ASP A 290 14.40 4.07 18.35
CA ASP A 290 13.65 2.98 17.77
C ASP A 290 14.61 1.80 17.50
N PRO A 291 14.38 0.61 18.09
CA PRO A 291 15.27 -0.53 17.88
C PRO A 291 15.29 -1.03 16.43
N MET A 292 14.23 -0.81 15.64
CA MET A 292 14.16 -1.29 14.26
C MET A 292 14.90 -0.38 13.27
N TRP A 293 14.89 0.94 13.51
CA TRP A 293 15.36 1.91 12.50
C TRP A 293 16.59 2.70 12.97
N GLY A 294 16.99 2.58 14.24
CA GLY A 294 18.09 3.35 14.84
C GLY A 294 17.79 4.84 14.98
N THR A 295 16.60 5.30 14.56
CA THR A 295 16.18 6.69 14.62
C THR A 295 15.95 7.09 16.06
N VAL A 296 16.68 8.11 16.51
CA VAL A 296 16.53 8.69 17.84
C VAL A 296 15.45 9.77 17.79
N TYR A 297 14.35 9.58 18.52
CA TYR A 297 13.26 10.53 18.63
C TYR A 297 13.00 10.93 20.08
N ARG A 298 12.31 12.05 20.30
CA ARG A 298 12.00 12.57 21.64
C ARG A 298 10.52 12.45 21.95
N ALA A 299 10.19 11.83 23.08
CA ALA A 299 8.83 11.78 23.60
C ALA A 299 8.82 12.19 25.07
N CYS A 300 7.99 13.18 25.44
CA CYS A 300 7.85 13.59 26.84
C CYS A 300 6.92 12.65 27.58
N SER A 301 7.43 11.90 28.55
CA SER A 301 6.61 11.08 29.45
C SER A 301 5.91 11.90 30.56
N ALA A 302 6.23 13.20 30.70
CA ALA A 302 5.74 14.05 31.79
C ALA A 302 4.33 14.65 31.58
N ILE A 303 3.59 14.28 30.53
CA ILE A 303 2.17 14.61 30.40
C ILE A 303 1.39 13.62 31.27
N SER A 304 1.36 13.90 32.57
CA SER A 304 0.53 13.19 33.54
C SER A 304 -0.95 13.27 33.17
N ARG A 305 -1.67 12.15 33.26
CA ARG A 305 -3.14 12.08 33.11
C ARG A 305 -3.92 13.04 34.03
N LYS A 306 -3.28 13.61 35.07
CA LYS A 306 -3.93 14.37 36.14
C LYS A 306 -3.81 15.90 36.00
N ARG A 307 -3.09 16.44 35.00
CA ARG A 307 -3.01 17.91 34.81
C ARG A 307 -3.21 18.26 33.34
N PRO A 308 -4.16 19.17 33.02
CA PRO A 308 -4.30 19.69 31.67
C PRO A 308 -3.02 20.46 31.29
N PRO A 309 -2.68 20.52 30.00
CA PRO A 309 -1.53 21.31 29.56
C PRO A 309 -1.70 22.80 29.93
N PRO A 310 -0.59 23.53 30.13
CA PRO A 310 -0.64 24.96 30.40
C PRO A 310 -1.26 25.71 29.21
N LYS A 311 -2.11 26.71 29.50
CA LYS A 311 -2.93 27.47 28.53
C LYS A 311 -2.15 28.36 27.52
N ASN A 312 -0.81 28.32 27.52
CA ASN A 312 -0.01 29.10 26.58
C ASN A 312 0.93 28.17 25.78
N PRO A 313 0.77 28.05 24.45
CA PRO A 313 1.73 27.33 23.63
C PRO A 313 3.04 28.13 23.58
N ARG A 314 4.16 27.48 23.92
CA ARG A 314 5.48 28.07 23.74
C ARG A 314 5.88 27.93 22.26
N ARG A 315 6.34 29.02 21.64
CA ARG A 315 6.89 29.05 20.27
C ARG A 315 7.95 27.96 20.07
N ILE A 316 7.84 27.22 18.97
CA ILE A 316 8.84 26.24 18.54
C ILE A 316 10.10 27.03 18.11
N PRO A 317 11.29 26.75 18.65
CA PRO A 317 12.51 27.40 18.18
C PRO A 317 12.83 26.97 16.73
N GLU A 318 13.13 27.94 15.87
CA GLU A 318 13.33 27.75 14.41
C GLU A 318 14.42 26.73 14.02
N LYS A 319 15.30 26.34 14.95
CA LYS A 319 16.42 25.42 14.74
C LYS A 319 16.09 23.94 14.95
N TRP A 320 14.82 23.55 14.97
CA TRP A 320 14.37 22.19 15.29
C TRP A 320 14.02 21.38 14.03
N ASN A 321 15.03 20.84 13.36
CA ASN A 321 14.85 20.14 12.08
C ASN A 321 14.39 18.67 12.18
N ASN A 322 14.35 18.06 13.38
CA ASN A 322 14.19 16.60 13.53
C ASN A 322 13.11 16.17 14.55
N VAL A 323 12.08 16.99 14.80
CA VAL A 323 11.00 16.61 15.73
C VAL A 323 9.73 16.31 14.93
N VAL A 324 9.50 15.04 14.64
CA VAL A 324 8.18 14.56 14.19
C VAL A 324 7.29 14.46 15.43
N PRO A 325 6.20 15.24 15.54
CA PRO A 325 5.25 15.05 16.61
C PRO A 325 4.58 13.68 16.39
N LEU A 326 4.96 12.69 17.20
CA LEU A 326 4.40 11.33 17.18
C LEU A 326 2.91 11.26 17.58
N TRP A 327 2.25 12.40 17.73
CA TRP A 327 0.85 12.55 18.10
C TRP A 327 0.14 13.48 17.11
N LEU A 328 0.07 13.04 15.86
CA LEU A 328 -1.06 13.35 14.98
C LEU A 328 -2.14 12.26 15.04
N LEU A 329 -2.10 11.38 16.04
CA LEU A 329 -3.28 10.60 16.41
C LEU A 329 -4.24 11.54 17.14
N ASN A 330 -5.39 11.75 16.53
CA ASN A 330 -6.52 12.50 17.07
C ASN A 330 -6.69 12.16 18.56
N TRP A 331 -6.83 13.15 19.46
CA TRP A 331 -7.04 12.92 20.90
C TRP A 331 -8.11 11.85 21.20
N ARG A 332 -9.13 11.74 20.35
CA ARG A 332 -10.16 10.70 20.42
C ARG A 332 -9.61 9.29 20.19
N GLU A 333 -8.67 9.11 19.26
CA GLU A 333 -8.02 7.81 19.01
C GLU A 333 -7.10 7.42 20.17
N SER A 334 -6.36 8.36 20.74
CA SER A 334 -5.55 8.10 21.94
C SER A 334 -6.42 7.68 23.13
N GLN A 335 -7.60 8.26 23.29
CA GLN A 335 -8.59 7.82 24.29
C GLN A 335 -9.15 6.42 24.00
N ARG A 336 -9.43 6.10 22.73
CA ARG A 336 -9.85 4.74 22.31
C ARG A 336 -8.79 3.70 22.62
N TRP A 337 -7.53 3.96 22.29
CA TRP A 337 -6.40 3.09 22.60
C TRP A 337 -6.19 2.90 24.11
N ALA A 338 -6.34 3.98 24.89
CA ALA A 338 -6.26 3.90 26.34
C ALA A 338 -7.39 3.05 26.93
N LYS A 339 -8.62 3.16 26.40
CA LYS A 339 -9.76 2.33 26.78
C LYS A 339 -9.52 0.86 26.43
N PHE A 340 -9.11 0.57 25.20
CA PHE A 340 -8.80 -0.79 24.75
C PHE A 340 -7.71 -1.46 25.60
N LYS A 341 -6.62 -0.74 25.91
CA LYS A 341 -5.56 -1.25 26.80
C LYS A 341 -6.07 -1.52 28.23
N LYS A 342 -7.02 -0.73 28.72
CA LYS A 342 -7.64 -0.95 30.03
C LYS A 342 -8.51 -2.21 30.02
N GLU A 343 -9.36 -2.35 29.01
CA GLU A 343 -10.24 -3.52 28.84
C GLU A 343 -9.42 -4.81 28.71
N LYS A 344 -8.36 -4.81 27.90
CA LYS A 344 -7.46 -5.97 27.76
C LYS A 344 -6.83 -6.40 29.09
N ARG A 345 -6.33 -5.45 29.89
CA ARG A 345 -5.75 -5.72 31.22
C ARG A 345 -6.80 -6.25 32.20
N GLU A 346 -8.04 -5.79 32.11
CA GLU A 346 -9.14 -6.30 32.94
C GLU A 346 -9.51 -7.74 32.55
N THR A 347 -9.53 -8.07 31.27
CA THR A 347 -9.74 -9.44 30.77
C THR A 347 -8.63 -10.38 31.21
N GLU A 348 -7.36 -10.01 31.01
CA GLU A 348 -6.21 -10.81 31.46
C GLU A 348 -6.21 -11.02 32.99
N LYS A 349 -6.64 -10.01 33.76
CA LYS A 349 -6.80 -10.13 35.21
C LYS A 349 -7.91 -11.12 35.58
N LYS A 350 -9.05 -11.08 34.88
CA LYS A 350 -10.16 -12.03 35.10
C LYS A 350 -9.74 -13.47 34.77
N GLU A 351 -9.05 -13.69 33.66
CA GLU A 351 -8.52 -15.01 33.28
C GLU A 351 -7.53 -15.55 34.32
N ARG A 352 -6.61 -14.71 34.81
CA ARG A 352 -5.68 -15.11 35.90
C ARG A 352 -6.39 -15.47 37.19
N LEU A 353 -7.46 -14.75 37.55
CA LEU A 353 -8.25 -15.05 38.73
C LEU A 353 -9.06 -16.35 38.56
N ALA A 354 -9.66 -16.56 37.39
CA ALA A 354 -10.37 -17.79 37.06
C ALA A 354 -9.45 -19.01 37.11
N LYS A 355 -8.24 -18.89 36.54
CA LYS A 355 -7.22 -19.95 36.60
C LYS A 355 -6.84 -20.30 38.04
N ARG A 356 -6.59 -19.30 38.89
CA ARG A 356 -6.27 -19.51 40.31
C ARG A 356 -7.43 -20.10 41.11
N ALA A 357 -8.67 -19.81 40.73
CA ALA A 357 -9.85 -20.41 41.37
C ALA A 357 -9.96 -21.90 41.01
N ALA A 358 -9.81 -22.25 39.73
CA ALA A 358 -9.81 -23.64 39.27
C ALA A 358 -8.68 -24.47 39.91
N GLU A 359 -7.48 -23.89 40.05
CA GLU A 359 -6.35 -24.53 40.75
C GLU A 359 -6.65 -24.79 42.24
N ARG A 360 -7.42 -23.91 42.90
CA ARG A 360 -7.82 -24.09 44.31
C ARG A 360 -8.90 -25.17 44.46
N GLU A 361 -9.90 -25.18 43.58
CA GLU A 361 -10.94 -26.21 43.57
C GLU A 361 -10.36 -27.60 43.32
N ALA A 362 -9.41 -27.72 42.37
CA ALA A 362 -8.71 -28.96 42.08
C ALA A 362 -7.81 -29.45 43.23
N ALA A 363 -7.35 -28.55 44.12
CA ALA A 363 -6.55 -28.93 45.28
C ALA A 363 -7.41 -29.36 46.48
N THR A 364 -8.70 -29.02 46.49
CA THR A 364 -9.66 -29.40 47.55
C THR A 364 -10.45 -30.66 47.24
N ALA A 365 -10.52 -31.05 45.96
CA ALA A 365 -11.08 -32.32 45.50
C ALA A 365 -10.01 -33.43 45.58
#